data_AF-A0A954UXJ1-F1
#
_entry.id   AF-A0A954UXJ1-F1
#
_cell.length_a   1.000
_cell.length_b   1.000
_cell.length_c   1.000
_cell.angle_alpha   90.00
_cell.angle_beta   90.00
_cell.angle_gamma   90.00
#
_symmetry.space_group_name_H-M   'P 1'
#
loop_
_entity.id
_entity.type
_entity.pdbx_description
1 polymer ?
#
loop_
_entity_poly.entity_id
_entity_poly.type
_entity_poly.pdbx_seq_one_letter_code
_entity_poly.pdbx_strand_id
1 'polypeptide(L)' 'MTSLTVENYVKAIYQLTGDEAEQSASTGAVAAALRVSPSSVTSMLKTLHEIGLAKYRPYDGVRLTD' A
#
# COMPACT_ATOMS: atom_id res chain seq x y z
N MET A 1 13.49 -8.62 9.51
CA MET A 1 13.17 -7.29 10.10
C MET A 1 12.44 -6.51 9.04
N THR A 2 11.20 -6.09 9.30
CA THR A 2 10.51 -5.08 8.47
C THR A 2 11.22 -3.73 8.64
N SER A 3 11.38 -2.97 7.57
CA SER A 3 11.96 -1.63 7.66
C SER A 3 10.90 -0.62 8.08
N LEU A 4 11.33 0.49 8.68
CA LEU A 4 10.46 1.63 8.98
C LEU A 4 9.65 2.09 7.75
N THR A 5 10.26 2.00 6.56
CA THR A 5 9.58 2.30 5.29
C THR A 5 8.42 1.35 5.05
N VAL A 6 8.62 0.03 5.18
CA VAL A 6 7.56 -0.97 5.01
C VAL A 6 6.40 -0.70 5.98
N GLU A 7 6.71 -0.45 7.25
CA GLU A 7 5.71 -0.16 8.28
C GLU A 7 4.89 1.10 7.96
N ASN A 8 5.54 2.16 7.50
CA ASN A 8 4.85 3.39 7.09
C ASN A 8 3.88 3.16 5.92
N TYR A 9 4.27 2.34 4.94
CA TYR A 9 3.40 2.00 3.82
C TYR A 9 2.21 1.14 4.25
N VAL A 10 2.43 0.10 5.06
CA VAL A 10 1.36 -0.74 5.58
C VAL A 10 0.36 0.11 6.39
N LYS A 11 0.87 0.97 7.27
CA LYS A 11 0.04 1.88 8.06
C LYS A 11 -0.77 2.84 7.20
N ALA A 12 -0.16 3.43 6.17
CA ALA A 12 -0.86 4.34 5.26
C ALA A 12 -1.96 3.62 4.47
N ILE A 13 -1.71 2.40 4.00
CA ILE A 13 -2.72 1.60 3.30
C ILE A 13 -3.87 1.28 4.27
N TYR A 14 -3.58 0.81 5.48
CA TYR A 14 -4.60 0.53 6.50
C TYR A 14 -5.49 1.74 6.79
N GLN A 15 -4.89 2.93 6.95
CA GLN A 15 -5.63 4.16 7.21
C GLN A 15 -6.50 4.61 6.02
N LEU A 16 -6.10 4.29 4.79
CA LEU A 16 -6.85 4.63 3.58
C LEU A 16 -7.96 3.64 3.26
N THR A 17 -7.79 2.37 3.61
CA THR A 17 -8.82 1.32 3.42
C THR A 17 -9.83 1.28 4.55
N GLY A 18 -9.46 1.74 5.75
CA GLY A 18 -10.32 1.64 6.94
C GLY A 18 -10.50 0.18 7.38
N ASP A 19 -11.58 -0.08 8.12
CA ASP A 19 -11.94 -1.43 8.58
C ASP A 19 -12.62 -2.29 7.49
N GLU A 20 -12.79 -1.77 6.28
CA GLU A 20 -13.40 -2.50 5.17
C GLU A 20 -12.35 -3.31 4.41
N ALA A 21 -12.33 -4.63 4.64
CA ALA A 21 -11.39 -5.56 4.03
C ALA A 21 -11.47 -5.61 2.47
N GLU A 22 -12.57 -5.15 1.88
CA GLU A 22 -12.77 -5.09 0.43
C GLU A 22 -12.33 -3.76 -0.19
N GLN A 23 -12.06 -2.73 0.63
CA GLN A 23 -11.65 -1.42 0.18
C GLN A 23 -10.18 -1.46 -0.28
N SER A 24 -9.90 -0.93 -1.47
CA SER A 24 -8.54 -0.77 -1.99
C SER A 24 -8.11 0.69 -1.95
N ALA A 25 -6.89 0.96 -1.50
CA ALA A 25 -6.25 2.26 -1.62
C ALA A 25 -5.66 2.44 -3.03
N SER A 26 -5.88 3.60 -3.64
CA SER A 26 -5.24 3.91 -4.92
C SER A 26 -3.77 4.29 -4.73
N THR A 27 -2.92 4.00 -5.73
CA THR A 27 -1.50 4.42 -5.73
C THR A 27 -1.35 5.93 -5.48
N GLY A 28 -2.25 6.73 -6.06
CA GLY A 28 -2.27 8.18 -5.88
C GLY A 28 -2.58 8.60 -4.43
N ALA A 29 -3.55 7.94 -3.79
CA ALA A 29 -3.90 8.22 -2.40
C ALA A 29 -2.74 7.88 -1.45
N VAL A 30 -2.08 6.73 -1.66
CA VAL A 30 -0.90 6.33 -0.87
C VAL A 30 0.26 7.31 -1.08
N ALA A 31 0.48 7.75 -2.33
CA ALA A 31 1.53 8.72 -2.66
C ALA A 31 1.29 10.07 -1.97
N ALA A 32 0.04 10.54 -1.95
CA ALA A 32 -0.35 11.76 -1.25
C ALA A 32 -0.18 11.63 0.27
N ALA A 33 -0.61 10.52 0.86
CA ALA A 33 -0.53 10.28 2.30
C ALA A 33 0.93 10.25 2.80
N LEU A 34 1.84 9.63 2.03
CA LEU A 34 3.25 9.50 2.39
C LEU A 34 4.14 10.63 1.83
N ARG A 35 3.59 11.55 1.02
CA ARG A 35 4.32 12.63 0.32
C ARG A 35 5.51 12.11 -0.49
N VAL A 36 5.30 11.04 -1.24
CA VAL A 36 6.29 10.40 -2.12
C VAL A 36 5.77 10.36 -3.55
N SER A 37 6.65 10.07 -4.52
CA SER A 37 6.22 9.95 -5.91
C SER A 37 5.36 8.70 -6.15
N PRO A 38 4.38 8.74 -7.08
CA PRO A 38 3.60 7.56 -7.46
C PRO A 38 4.45 6.38 -7.97
N SER A 39 5.60 6.68 -8.59
CA SER A 39 6.56 5.68 -9.03
C SER A 39 7.18 4.91 -7.85
N SER A 40 7.58 5.61 -6.79
CA SER A 40 8.10 5.00 -5.57
C SER A 40 7.04 4.14 -4.88
N VAL A 41 5.79 4.63 -4.84
CA VAL A 41 4.68 3.82 -4.32
C VAL A 41 4.51 2.55 -5.12
N THR A 42 4.44 2.64 -6.45
CA THR A 42 4.27 1.47 -7.31
C THR A 42 5.34 0.40 -7.05
N SER A 43 6.60 0.81 -6.91
CA SER A 43 7.68 -0.12 -6.57
C SER A 43 7.47 -0.77 -5.21
N MET A 44 7.10 0.01 -4.19
CA MET A 44 6.84 -0.52 -2.85
C MET A 44 5.61 -1.45 -2.82
N LEU A 45 4.53 -1.12 -3.53
CA LEU A 45 3.34 -1.97 -3.59
C LEU A 45 3.64 -3.34 -4.23
N LYS A 46 4.52 -3.37 -5.24
CA LYS A 46 5.04 -4.63 -5.79
C LYS A 46 5.83 -5.42 -4.76
N THR A 47 6.74 -4.77 -4.02
CA THR A 47 7.50 -5.43 -2.95
C THR A 47 6.58 -5.99 -1.86
N LEU A 48 5.61 -5.20 -1.38
CA LEU A 48 4.61 -5.67 -0.40
C LEU A 48 3.81 -6.86 -0.91
N HIS A 49 3.51 -6.90 -2.21
CA HIS A 49 2.84 -8.03 -2.85
C HIS A 49 3.71 -9.29 -2.89
N GLU A 50 4.98 -9.14 -3.28
CA GLU A 50 5.95 -10.24 -3.33
C GLU A 50 6.20 -10.87 -1.96
N ILE A 51 6.21 -10.07 -0.89
CA ILE A 51 6.39 -10.55 0.49
C ILE A 51 5.07 -10.93 1.19
N GLY A 52 3.94 -10.85 0.48
CA GLY A 52 2.64 -11.31 0.97
C GLY A 52 1.95 -10.41 2.01
N LEU A 53 2.37 -9.15 2.14
CA LEU A 53 1.74 -8.16 3.04
C LEU A 53 0.60 -7.37 2.38
N ALA A 54 0.50 -7.40 1.06
CA ALA A 54 -0.55 -6.68 0.33
C ALA A 54 -0.95 -7.38 -0.97
N LYS A 55 -2.19 -7.18 -1.39
CA LYS A 55 -2.68 -7.53 -2.73
C LYS A 55 -2.73 -6.25 -3.57
N TYR A 56 -1.76 -6.11 -4.45
CA TYR A 56 -1.70 -5.01 -5.42
C TYR A 56 -2.14 -5.51 -6.80
N ARG A 57 -3.03 -4.76 -7.45
CA ARG A 57 -3.38 -4.95 -8.86
C ARG A 57 -3.38 -3.60 -9.57
N PRO A 58 -2.78 -3.51 -10.78
CA PRO A 58 -2.89 -2.31 -11.59
C PRO A 58 -4.35 -1.91 -11.77
N TYR A 59 -4.65 -0.61 -11.65
CA TYR A 59 -6.00 -0.02 -11.74
C TYR A 59 -6.97 -0.36 -10.60
N ASP A 60 -6.84 -1.53 -9.96
CA ASP A 60 -7.67 -1.96 -8.82
C ASP A 60 -7.15 -1.45 -7.46
N GLY A 61 -5.94 -0.88 -7.42
CA GLY A 61 -5.31 -0.36 -6.21
C GLY A 61 -4.63 -1.45 -5.36
N VAL A 62 -4.47 -1.17 -4.06
CA VAL A 62 -3.85 -2.07 -3.09
C VAL A 62 -4.68 -2.22 -1.84
N ARG A 63 -4.75 -3.44 -1.31
CA ARG A 63 -5.29 -3.74 0.02
C ARG A 63 -4.34 -4.63 0.80
N LEU A 64 -4.41 -4.56 2.13
CA LEU A 64 -3.62 -5.46 2.98
C LEU A 64 -4.14 -6.89 2.92
N THR A 65 -3.24 -7.83 3.19
CA THR A 65 -3.60 -9.22 3.46
C THR A 65 -4.00 -9.39 4.92
N ASP A 66 -4.70 -10.49 5.21
CA ASP A 66 -5.06 -10.93 6.57
C ASP A 66 -3.82 -11.40 7.36
#